data_AF-A0A7V3YHN7-F1
#
_entry.id   AF-A0A7V3YHN7-F1
#
_cell.length_a   1.000
_cell.length_b   1.000
_cell.length_c   1.000
_cell.angle_alpha   90.00
_cell.angle_beta   90.00
_cell.angle_gamma   90.00
#
_symmetry.space_group_name_H-M   'P 1'
#
loop_
_entity.id
_entity.type
_entity.pdbx_description
1 polymer ?
#
loop_
_entity_poly.entity_id
_entity_poly.type
_entity_poly.pdbx_seq_one_letter_code
_entity_poly.pdbx_strand_id
1 'polypeptide(L)'
;MTSKERMIIALERGKPDRLPVTVHQWQRYHLETYLGGMSELEAFEYFGLDAAVQYVQEMEQFWLANPNFARFSTPTWRHEVTVVRDNPDDWEYHHTITTPEGVLTYRTAGNRKTVWVTEYLIKHEEDIGLIRKYMPVHRLDVKAVNTL
;
A
#
# COMPACT_ATOMS: atom_id res chain seq x y z
N MET A 1 -1.69 25.43 -18.66
CA MET A 1 -1.60 23.96 -18.66
C MET A 1 -1.98 23.47 -17.27
N THR A 2 -2.96 22.58 -17.17
CA THR A 2 -3.33 21.93 -15.91
C THR A 2 -2.24 20.95 -15.47
N SER A 3 -2.27 20.54 -14.19
CA SER A 3 -1.41 19.46 -13.67
C SER A 3 -1.45 18.22 -14.56
N LYS A 4 -2.66 17.77 -14.91
CA LYS A 4 -2.88 16.57 -15.73
C LYS A 4 -2.33 16.72 -17.14
N GLU A 5 -2.62 17.83 -17.82
CA GLU A 5 -2.09 18.11 -19.17
C GLU A 5 -0.57 18.10 -19.17
N ARG A 6 0.05 18.73 -18.17
CA ARG A 6 1.51 18.80 -18.02
C ARG A 6 2.13 17.42 -17.88
N MET A 7 1.56 16.58 -17.01
CA MET A 7 2.02 15.22 -16.77
C MET A 7 1.90 14.35 -18.04
N ILE A 8 0.75 14.38 -18.72
CA ILE A 8 0.55 13.58 -19.94
C ILE A 8 1.51 13.99 -21.06
N ILE A 9 1.67 15.30 -21.31
CA ILE A 9 2.61 15.79 -22.33
C ILE A 9 4.04 15.32 -22.02
N ALA A 10 4.47 15.37 -20.76
CA ALA A 10 5.79 14.89 -20.36
C ALA A 10 5.97 13.38 -20.57
N LEU A 11 4.97 12.57 -20.21
CA LEU A 11 4.98 11.11 -20.39
C LEU A 11 5.01 10.72 -21.87
N GLU A 12 4.36 11.49 -22.73
CA GLU A 12 4.37 11.35 -24.19
C GLU A 12 5.64 11.91 -24.86
N ARG A 13 6.64 12.32 -24.06
CA ARG A 13 7.91 12.91 -24.51
C ARG A 13 7.75 14.24 -25.28
N GLY A 14 6.66 14.96 -25.01
CA GLY A 14 6.42 16.29 -25.51
C GLY A 14 7.15 17.38 -24.70
N LYS A 15 6.81 18.64 -24.98
CA LYS A 15 7.37 19.81 -24.29
C LYS A 15 6.27 20.53 -23.48
N PRO A 16 6.09 20.20 -22.19
CA PRO A 16 5.15 20.92 -21.34
C PRO A 16 5.62 22.38 -21.09
N ASP A 17 4.75 23.20 -20.49
CA ASP A 17 5.08 24.57 -20.09
C ASP A 17 6.19 24.66 -19.04
N ARG A 18 6.30 23.66 -18.16
CA ARG A 18 7.43 23.37 -17.27
C ARG A 18 7.54 21.87 -17.01
N LEU A 19 8.68 21.41 -16.47
CA LEU A 19 8.81 20.02 -16.02
C LEU A 19 7.76 19.74 -14.91
N PRO A 20 6.96 18.66 -15.00
CA PRO A 20 6.08 18.27 -13.91
C PRO A 20 6.88 17.90 -12.66
N VAL A 21 6.37 18.26 -11.49
CA VAL A 21 6.99 17.94 -10.20
C VAL A 21 5.95 17.26 -9.32
N THR A 22 6.27 16.09 -8.80
CA THR A 22 5.38 15.32 -7.93
C THR A 22 6.17 14.62 -6.83
N VAL A 23 5.48 14.03 -5.87
CA VAL A 23 6.08 13.22 -4.80
C VAL A 23 5.58 11.79 -4.89
N HIS A 24 6.41 10.84 -4.46
CA HIS A 24 6.00 9.44 -4.34
C HIS A 24 5.13 9.31 -3.10
N GLN A 25 3.81 9.55 -3.27
CA GLN A 25 2.70 9.55 -2.30
C GLN A 25 2.81 10.56 -1.14
N TRP A 26 1.65 11.06 -0.70
CA TRP A 26 1.55 11.80 0.56
C TRP A 26 1.29 10.83 1.72
N GLN A 27 2.16 10.86 2.72
CA GLN A 27 1.92 10.08 3.94
C GLN A 27 0.76 10.69 4.72
N ARG A 28 -0.25 9.88 5.05
CA ARG A 28 -1.44 10.33 5.80
C ARG A 28 -1.08 11.05 7.10
N TYR A 29 -0.11 10.53 7.85
CA TYR A 29 0.39 11.18 9.06
C TYR A 29 0.91 12.60 8.81
N HIS A 30 1.59 12.83 7.68
CA HIS A 30 2.11 14.15 7.34
C HIS A 30 0.99 15.13 7.03
N LEU A 31 0.00 14.70 6.22
CA LEU A 31 -1.19 15.49 5.89
C LEU A 31 -1.96 15.89 7.16
N GLU A 32 -2.24 14.93 8.04
CA GLU A 32 -3.00 15.14 9.28
C GLU A 32 -2.24 16.00 10.30
N THR A 33 -0.93 15.78 10.47
CA THR A 33 -0.13 16.42 11.54
C THR A 33 0.37 17.81 11.15
N TYR A 34 0.79 18.02 9.90
CA TYR A 34 1.51 19.22 9.48
C TYR A 34 0.75 20.08 8.46
N LEU A 35 -0.25 19.52 7.79
CA LEU A 35 -1.02 20.21 6.75
C LEU A 35 -2.50 20.33 7.11
N GLY A 36 -2.84 20.19 8.40
CA GLY A 36 -4.19 20.42 8.91
C GLY A 36 -5.24 19.43 8.39
N GLY A 37 -4.82 18.25 7.92
CA GLY A 37 -5.73 17.24 7.37
C GLY A 37 -6.15 17.48 5.93
N MET A 38 -5.39 18.27 5.16
CA MET A 38 -5.57 18.35 3.70
C MET A 38 -5.65 16.97 3.07
N SER A 39 -6.54 16.81 2.09
CA SER A 39 -6.49 15.72 1.13
C SER A 39 -5.20 15.80 0.30
N GLU A 40 -4.84 14.69 -0.36
CA GLU A 40 -3.67 14.64 -1.24
C GLU A 40 -3.74 15.69 -2.35
N LEU A 41 -4.92 15.88 -2.94
CA LEU A 41 -5.15 16.87 -4.00
C LEU A 41 -5.00 18.30 -3.47
N GLU A 42 -5.57 18.61 -2.30
CA GLU A 42 -5.39 19.92 -1.65
C GLU A 42 -3.92 20.19 -1.32
N ALA A 43 -3.17 19.17 -0.87
CA ALA A 43 -1.73 19.31 -0.62
C ALA A 43 -0.94 19.58 -1.91
N PHE A 44 -1.23 18.87 -3.01
CA PHE A 44 -0.60 19.14 -4.30
C PHE A 44 -0.88 20.58 -4.78
N GLU A 45 -2.13 21.04 -4.65
CA GLU A 45 -2.51 22.41 -4.98
C GLU A 45 -1.79 23.43 -4.10
N TYR A 46 -1.77 23.22 -2.78
CA TYR A 46 -1.11 24.09 -1.80
C TYR A 46 0.37 24.32 -2.10
N PHE A 47 1.09 23.27 -2.53
CA PHE A 47 2.51 23.36 -2.88
C PHE A 47 2.78 23.73 -4.35
N GLY A 48 1.74 23.89 -5.19
CA GLY A 48 1.90 24.16 -6.62
C GLY A 48 2.51 22.99 -7.42
N LEU A 49 2.36 21.77 -6.90
CA LEU A 49 2.88 20.54 -7.47
C LEU A 49 1.87 19.89 -8.43
N ASP A 50 2.38 18.99 -9.27
CA ASP A 50 1.58 18.21 -10.20
C ASP A 50 1.06 16.95 -9.52
N ALA A 51 -0.25 16.91 -9.30
CA ALA A 51 -0.93 15.83 -8.62
C ALA A 51 -0.70 14.46 -9.28
N ALA A 52 -0.18 13.53 -8.48
CA ALA A 52 -0.15 12.11 -8.75
C ALA A 52 -0.66 11.37 -7.51
N VAL A 53 -1.96 11.05 -7.52
CA VAL A 53 -2.62 10.37 -6.40
C VAL A 53 -2.47 8.86 -6.57
N GLN A 54 -1.97 8.20 -5.53
CA GLN A 54 -1.78 6.75 -5.56
C GLN A 54 -3.03 6.05 -5.04
N TYR A 55 -3.73 5.33 -5.92
CA TYR A 55 -4.77 4.41 -5.47
C TYR A 55 -4.13 3.13 -4.94
N VAL A 56 -4.24 2.90 -3.64
CA VAL A 56 -3.88 1.62 -3.02
C VAL A 56 -5.18 0.84 -2.82
N GLN A 57 -5.45 -0.09 -3.75
CA GLN A 57 -6.48 -1.09 -3.49
C GLN A 57 -6.06 -1.92 -2.29
N GLU A 58 -6.98 -2.16 -1.35
CA GLU A 58 -6.70 -3.11 -0.29
C GLU A 58 -6.40 -4.48 -0.93
N MET A 59 -5.12 -4.84 -0.87
CA MET A 59 -4.60 -6.15 -1.21
C MET A 59 -3.99 -6.70 0.08
N GLU A 60 -3.94 -8.02 0.22
CA GLU A 60 -3.42 -8.78 1.37
C GLU A 60 -1.92 -8.54 1.69
N GLN A 61 -1.35 -7.43 1.23
CA GLN A 61 0.05 -7.10 1.42
C GLN A 61 0.28 -6.39 2.75
N PHE A 62 1.50 -6.61 3.26
CA PHE A 62 2.16 -6.10 4.47
C PHE A 62 2.07 -4.59 4.73
N TRP A 63 1.50 -3.81 3.80
CA TRP A 63 1.46 -2.35 3.85
C TRP A 63 0.21 -1.79 4.55
N LEU A 64 -0.76 -2.66 4.86
CA LEU A 64 -1.97 -2.24 5.54
C LEU A 64 -1.78 -2.31 7.05
N ALA A 65 -2.02 -1.19 7.74
CA ALA A 65 -2.10 -1.15 9.20
C ALA A 65 -3.40 -1.80 9.75
N ASN A 66 -4.27 -2.32 8.87
CA ASN A 66 -5.56 -2.91 9.25
C ASN A 66 -5.41 -4.43 9.46
N PRO A 67 -5.77 -4.96 10.65
CA PRO A 67 -5.66 -6.38 10.97
C PRO A 67 -6.70 -7.29 10.29
N ASN A 68 -7.65 -6.77 9.51
CA ASN A 68 -8.65 -7.60 8.81
C ASN A 68 -8.10 -8.29 7.55
N PHE A 69 -6.95 -8.95 7.69
CA PHE A 69 -6.31 -9.72 6.62
C PHE A 69 -7.12 -10.95 6.21
N ALA A 70 -7.95 -11.48 7.12
CA ALA A 70 -8.86 -12.59 6.84
C ALA A 70 -9.80 -12.33 5.66
N ARG A 71 -10.08 -11.05 5.33
CA ARG A 71 -10.89 -10.65 4.17
C ARG A 71 -10.34 -11.19 2.83
N PHE A 72 -9.04 -11.42 2.74
CA PHE A 72 -8.39 -11.86 1.50
C PHE A 72 -8.14 -13.37 1.46
N SER A 73 -8.52 -14.09 2.52
CA SER A 73 -8.34 -15.53 2.58
C SER A 73 -9.18 -16.27 1.53
N THR A 74 -8.59 -17.31 0.95
CA THR A 74 -9.23 -18.28 0.05
C THR A 74 -9.18 -19.68 0.67
N PRO A 75 -9.91 -20.68 0.14
CA PRO A 75 -9.82 -22.05 0.66
C PRO A 75 -8.40 -22.64 0.67
N THR A 76 -7.52 -22.15 -0.22
CA THR A 76 -6.13 -22.61 -0.37
C THR A 76 -5.09 -21.61 0.13
N TRP A 77 -5.53 -20.48 0.68
CA TRP A 77 -4.67 -19.44 1.22
C TRP A 77 -5.38 -18.79 2.39
N ARG A 78 -5.17 -19.30 3.61
CA ARG A 78 -5.81 -18.79 4.81
C ARG A 78 -4.82 -17.95 5.59
N HIS A 79 -5.09 -16.65 5.71
CA HIS A 79 -4.24 -15.69 6.41
C HIS A 79 -4.84 -15.34 7.77
N GLU A 80 -4.12 -15.71 8.81
CA GLU A 80 -4.45 -15.46 10.21
C GLU A 80 -3.39 -14.53 10.80
N VAL A 81 -3.84 -13.64 11.69
CA VAL A 81 -2.96 -12.66 12.34
C VAL A 81 -3.16 -12.73 13.84
N THR A 82 -2.05 -12.92 14.56
CA THR A 82 -1.97 -12.77 16.00
C THR A 82 -1.51 -11.36 16.32
N VAL A 83 -2.36 -10.61 17.03
CA VAL A 83 -2.04 -9.27 17.50
C VAL A 83 -1.20 -9.36 18.77
N VAL A 84 0.06 -8.93 18.71
CA VAL A 84 0.98 -8.96 19.84
C VAL A 84 0.95 -7.64 20.61
N ARG A 85 0.96 -6.53 19.88
CA ARG A 85 0.72 -5.18 20.42
C ARG A 85 -0.24 -4.44 19.49
N ASP A 86 -1.19 -3.73 20.09
CA ASP A 86 -2.21 -2.92 19.40
C ASP A 86 -2.16 -1.47 19.91
N ASN A 87 -1.01 -0.83 19.71
CA ASN A 87 -0.82 0.60 20.01
C ASN A 87 -0.55 1.34 18.69
N PRO A 88 -1.30 2.41 18.37
CA PRO A 88 -1.06 3.19 17.15
C PRO A 88 0.38 3.69 16.99
N ASP A 89 1.12 3.91 18.09
CA ASP A 89 2.52 4.38 18.06
C ASP A 89 3.56 3.25 18.12
N ASP A 90 3.15 2.00 18.40
CA ASP A 90 4.00 0.80 18.43
C ASP A 90 3.14 -0.47 18.43
N TRP A 91 2.73 -0.92 17.25
CA TRP A 91 1.98 -2.17 17.08
C TRP A 91 2.90 -3.26 16.53
N GLU A 92 2.55 -4.52 16.81
CA GLU A 92 3.26 -5.69 16.31
C GLU A 92 2.27 -6.82 16.01
N TYR A 93 2.37 -7.37 14.80
CA TYR A 93 1.51 -8.44 14.29
C TYR A 93 2.35 -9.62 13.82
N HIS A 94 1.92 -10.83 14.21
CA HIS A 94 2.49 -12.09 13.73
C HIS A 94 1.50 -12.71 12.77
N HIS A 95 1.98 -13.03 11.58
CA HIS A 95 1.14 -13.49 10.47
C HIS A 95 1.44 -14.94 10.16
N THR A 96 0.38 -15.71 9.96
CA THR A 96 0.44 -17.12 9.54
C THR A 96 -0.43 -17.27 8.30
N ILE A 97 0.15 -17.78 7.22
CA ILE A 97 -0.56 -18.12 5.99
C ILE A 97 -0.51 -19.63 5.83
N THR A 98 -1.67 -20.27 5.89
CA THR A 98 -1.81 -21.71 5.67
C THR A 98 -2.20 -21.99 4.22
N THR A 99 -1.41 -22.81 3.55
CA THR A 99 -1.69 -23.34 2.21
C THR A 99 -1.81 -24.87 2.26
N PRO A 100 -2.34 -25.54 1.22
CA PRO A 100 -2.39 -27.01 1.17
C PRO A 100 -1.03 -27.71 1.26
N GLU A 101 0.05 -27.04 0.83
CA GLU A 101 1.39 -27.64 0.72
C GLU A 101 2.38 -27.13 1.76
N GLY A 102 1.99 -26.18 2.60
CA GLY A 102 2.88 -25.61 3.60
C GLY A 102 2.32 -24.38 4.30
N VAL A 103 3.07 -23.89 5.29
CA VAL A 103 2.71 -22.72 6.09
C VAL A 103 3.81 -21.68 5.95
N LEU A 104 3.42 -20.44 5.61
CA LEU A 104 4.30 -19.29 5.62
C LEU A 104 4.05 -18.47 6.88
N THR A 105 5.11 -17.87 7.44
CA THR A 105 5.01 -16.99 8.61
C THR A 105 5.90 -15.78 8.43
N TYR A 106 5.43 -14.64 8.91
CA TYR A 106 6.17 -13.39 8.90
C TYR A 106 5.70 -12.47 10.03
N ARG A 107 6.43 -11.40 10.28
CA ARG A 107 6.07 -10.42 11.30
C ARG A 107 6.19 -9.01 10.76
N THR A 108 5.24 -8.18 11.17
CA THR A 108 5.28 -6.75 10.91
C THR A 108 5.15 -5.98 12.20
N ALA A 109 5.72 -4.79 12.21
CA ALA A 109 5.48 -3.81 13.24
C ALA A 109 5.33 -2.45 12.59
N GLY A 110 4.75 -1.51 13.32
CA GLY A 110 4.52 -0.20 12.77
C GLY A 110 4.12 0.81 13.82
N ASN A 111 3.98 2.03 13.35
CA ASN A 111 3.45 3.14 14.11
C ASN A 111 2.60 4.02 13.19
N ARG A 112 2.14 5.17 13.69
CA ARG A 112 1.32 6.11 12.93
C ARG A 112 1.98 6.60 11.64
N LYS A 113 3.32 6.52 11.54
CA LYS A 113 4.08 7.05 10.41
C LYS A 113 4.33 6.02 9.33
N THR A 114 4.60 4.76 9.71
CA THR A 114 5.06 3.75 8.76
C THR A 114 4.96 2.33 9.31
N VAL A 115 5.08 1.36 8.41
CA VAL A 115 5.06 -0.09 8.67
C VAL A 115 6.38 -0.69 8.20
N TRP A 116 6.92 -1.66 8.94
CA TRP A 116 8.12 -2.39 8.58
C TRP A 116 7.98 -3.89 8.88
N VAL A 117 8.77 -4.68 8.15
CA VAL A 117 8.86 -6.14 8.34
C VAL A 117 9.93 -6.42 9.40
N THR A 118 9.58 -7.18 10.43
CA THR A 118 10.51 -7.61 11.50
C THR A 118 10.95 -9.07 11.32
N GLU A 119 10.20 -9.86 10.57
CA GLU A 119 10.56 -11.21 10.13
C GLU A 119 10.04 -11.42 8.71
N TYR A 120 10.91 -11.85 7.79
CA TYR A 120 10.59 -12.00 6.38
C TYR A 120 9.67 -13.21 6.10
N LEU A 121 8.81 -13.08 5.08
CA LEU A 121 7.91 -14.15 4.62
C LEU A 121 8.66 -15.31 3.98
N ILE A 122 9.64 -15.02 3.11
CA ILE A 122 10.35 -16.01 2.29
C ILE A 122 11.63 -16.41 3.02
N LYS A 123 11.62 -17.60 3.62
CA LYS A 123 12.74 -18.16 4.39
C LYS A 123 13.53 -19.19 3.62
N HIS A 124 12.85 -19.90 2.73
CA HIS A 124 13.44 -20.88 1.85
C HIS A 124 12.96 -20.65 0.42
N GLU A 125 13.64 -21.24 -0.56
CA GLU A 125 13.30 -21.06 -1.98
C GLU A 125 11.90 -21.60 -2.29
N GLU A 126 11.50 -22.67 -1.60
CA GLU A 126 10.22 -23.36 -1.78
C GLU A 126 9.03 -22.47 -1.40
N ASP A 127 9.22 -21.49 -0.52
CA ASP A 127 8.19 -20.54 -0.10
C ASP A 127 7.65 -19.71 -1.29
N ILE A 128 8.54 -19.39 -2.25
CA ILE A 128 8.16 -18.73 -3.50
C ILE A 128 7.20 -19.62 -4.30
N GLY A 129 7.40 -20.94 -4.25
CA GLY A 129 6.52 -21.93 -4.85
C GLY A 129 5.10 -21.87 -4.27
N LEU A 130 4.97 -21.71 -2.95
CA LEU A 130 3.68 -21.56 -2.27
C LEU A 130 2.98 -20.25 -2.68
N ILE A 131 3.72 -19.14 -2.70
CA ILE A 131 3.21 -17.83 -3.16
C ILE A 131 2.69 -17.95 -4.59
N ARG A 132 3.50 -18.50 -5.50
CA ARG A 132 3.13 -18.65 -6.92
C ARG A 132 1.88 -19.51 -7.12
N LYS A 133 1.69 -20.56 -6.32
CA LYS A 133 0.56 -21.50 -6.45
C LYS A 133 -0.72 -20.98 -5.83
N TYR A 134 -0.63 -20.26 -4.70
CA TYR A 134 -1.78 -20.07 -3.83
C TYR A 134 -2.10 -18.61 -3.49
N MET A 135 -1.15 -17.68 -3.59
CA MET A 135 -1.40 -16.28 -3.22
C MET A 135 -2.49 -15.68 -4.12
N PRO A 136 -3.57 -15.13 -3.55
CA PRO A 136 -4.62 -14.52 -4.34
C PRO A 136 -4.09 -13.26 -5.04
N VAL A 137 -4.39 -13.14 -6.33
CA VAL A 137 -4.09 -11.93 -7.13
C VAL A 137 -5.41 -11.26 -7.49
N HIS A 138 -5.78 -10.24 -6.72
CA HIS A 138 -7.01 -9.50 -6.96
C HIS A 138 -6.87 -8.61 -8.21
N ARG A 139 -7.95 -8.50 -8.97
CA ARG A 139 -8.03 -7.54 -10.09
C ARG A 139 -8.20 -6.13 -9.55
N LEU A 140 -7.61 -5.17 -10.26
CA LEU A 140 -7.78 -3.75 -9.97
C LEU A 140 -9.26 -3.33 -10.14
N ASP A 141 -9.81 -2.64 -9.15
CA ASP A 141 -11.11 -2.00 -9.25
C ASP A 141 -11.00 -0.68 -10.02
N VAL A 142 -11.16 -0.78 -11.34
CA VAL A 142 -11.09 0.37 -12.26
C VAL A 142 -12.19 1.39 -11.98
N LYS A 143 -13.35 0.98 -11.45
CA LYS A 143 -14.44 1.92 -11.14
C LYS A 143 -14.04 2.80 -9.96
N ALA A 144 -13.51 2.21 -8.91
CA ALA A 144 -13.03 2.94 -7.74
C ALA A 144 -11.91 3.93 -8.11
N VAL A 145 -10.97 3.51 -8.97
CA VAL A 145 -9.87 4.38 -9.45
C VAL A 145 -10.41 5.60 -10.20
N ASN A 146 -11.43 5.42 -11.06
CA ASN A 146 -11.99 6.49 -11.86
C ASN A 146 -12.89 7.47 -11.08
N THR A 147 -13.15 7.22 -9.80
CA THR A 147 -13.94 8.09 -8.92
C THR A 147 -13.10 8.93 -7.95
N LEU A 148 -11.77 8.77 -7.97
CA LEU A 148 -10.81 9.63 -7.27
C LEU A 148 -10.69 10.99 -7.96
#